data_AF-A0A9E8SNB2-F1
#
_entry.id   AF-A0A9E8SNB2-F1
#
_cell.length_a   1.000
_cell.length_b   1.000
_cell.length_c   1.000
_cell.angle_alpha   90.00
_cell.angle_beta   90.00
_cell.angle_gamma   90.00
#
_symmetry.space_group_name_H-M   'P 1'
#
loop_
_entity.id
_entity.type
_entity.pdbx_description
1 polymer ?
#
loop_
_entity_poly.entity_id
_entity_poly.type
_entity_poly.pdbx_seq_one_letter_code
_entity_poly.pdbx_strand_id
1 'polypeptide(L)' 'METLTIEINNPKAKRLIDDLADLGLISVKESKPSWKERWQELAKSLPDSEAITEEDVMDEVSAVRNPALSVFLV' A
#
# COMPACT_ATOMS: atom_id res chain seq x y z
N MET A 1 13.19 -15.34 23.69
CA MET A 1 13.48 -13.93 23.36
C MET A 1 12.25 -13.14 23.78
N GLU A 2 12.39 -12.28 24.78
CA GLU A 2 11.30 -11.44 25.26
C GLU A 2 11.33 -10.11 24.49
N THR A 3 10.16 -9.61 24.11
CA THR A 3 10.02 -8.37 23.33
C THR A 3 9.30 -7.35 24.19
N LEU A 4 9.95 -6.21 24.44
CA LEU A 4 9.39 -5.12 25.23
C LEU A 4 8.96 -3.98 24.29
N THR A 5 7.69 -3.59 24.34
CA THR A 5 7.17 -2.42 23.64
C THR A 5 7.27 -1.21 24.56
N ILE A 6 7.98 -0.17 24.14
CA ILE A 6 8.22 1.04 24.94
C ILE A 6 7.62 2.24 24.20
N GLU A 7 6.71 2.97 24.83
CA GLU A 7 6.21 4.25 24.30
C GLU A 7 7.10 5.40 24.77
N ILE A 8 7.66 6.14 23.82
CA ILE A 8 8.54 7.27 24.10
C ILE A 8 7.71 8.56 24.11
N ASN A 9 7.45 9.10 25.30
CA ASN A 9 6.73 10.36 25.46
C ASN A 9 7.64 11.61 25.37
N ASN A 10 8.97 11.43 25.45
CA ASN A 10 9.94 12.53 25.43
C ASN A 10 10.99 12.35 24.33
N PRO A 11 11.20 13.32 23.43
CA PRO A 11 12.18 13.22 22.35
C PRO A 11 13.64 13.06 22.82
N LYS A 12 13.98 13.48 24.04
CA LYS A 12 15.31 13.24 24.62
C LYS A 12 15.58 11.76 24.89
N ALA A 13 14.54 11.01 25.24
CA ALA A 13 14.67 9.58 25.48
C ALA A 13 14.90 8.80 24.18
N LYS A 14 14.46 9.33 23.02
CA LYS A 14 14.78 8.74 21.71
C LYS A 14 16.29 8.65 21.48
N ARG A 15 17.04 9.71 21.77
CA ARG A 15 18.51 9.71 21.63
C ARG A 15 19.17 8.63 22.49
N LEU A 16 18.70 8.45 23.73
CA LEU A 16 19.24 7.41 24.61
C LEU A 16 18.96 5.99 24.07
N ILE A 17 17.80 5.78 23.44
CA ILE A 17 17.48 4.50 22.79
C ILE A 17 18.36 4.27 21.56
N ASP A 18 18.61 5.31 20.77
CA ASP A 18 19.52 5.26 19.63
C ASP A 18 20.95 4.92 20.11
N ASP A 19 21.43 5.57 21.18
CA ASP A 19 22.74 5.29 21.79
C ASP A 19 22.84 3.83 22.29
N LEU A 20 21.78 3.30 22.91
CA LEU A 20 21.73 1.91 23.38
C LEU A 20 21.70 0.91 22.22
N ALA A 21 21.07 1.28 21.09
CA ALA A 21 21.05 0.47 19.87
C ALA A 21 22.43 0.47 19.19
N ASP A 22 23.12 1.61 19.15
CA ASP A 22 24.47 1.76 18.61
C ASP A 22 25.49 0.93 19.40
N LEU A 23 25.30 0.80 20.71
CA LEU A 23 26.08 -0.09 21.57
C LEU A 23 25.73 -1.58 21.39
N GLY A 24 24.73 -1.91 20.57
CA GLY A 24 24.32 -3.28 20.27
C GLY A 24 23.56 -3.99 21.40
N LEU A 25 23.08 -3.24 22.41
CA LEU A 25 22.39 -3.79 23.57
C LEU A 25 20.92 -4.07 23.31
N ILE A 26 20.31 -3.28 22.42
CA ILE A 26 18.90 -3.40 22.04
C ILE A 26 18.75 -3.37 20.52
N SER A 27 17.71 -4.00 20.00
CA SER A 27 17.35 -3.93 18.58
C SER A 27 16.02 -3.21 18.46
N VAL A 28 16.05 -2.00 17.88
CA VAL A 28 14.83 -1.23 17.61
C VAL A 28 14.13 -1.85 16.41
N LYS A 29 13.03 -2.55 16.67
CA LYS A 29 12.15 -3.03 15.60
C LYS A 29 11.10 -1.97 15.33
N GLU A 30 11.29 -1.22 14.26
CA GLU A 30 10.24 -0.37 13.73
C GLU A 30 9.03 -1.24 13.41
N SER A 31 7.85 -0.84 13.90
CA SER A 31 6.58 -1.44 13.51
C SER A 31 6.32 -1.07 12.05
N LYS A 32 6.95 -1.79 11.12
CA LYS A 32 6.59 -1.69 9.72
C LYS A 32 5.14 -2.19 9.62
N PRO A 33 4.24 -1.43 8.99
CA PRO A 33 2.88 -1.90 8.81
C PRO A 33 2.94 -3.26 8.10
N SER A 34 2.17 -4.19 8.62
CA SER A 34 2.00 -5.51 8.04
C SER A 34 1.56 -5.38 6.58
N TRP A 35 1.85 -6.40 5.78
CA TRP A 35 1.40 -6.45 4.39
C TRP A 35 -0.11 -6.22 4.26
N LYS A 36 -0.88 -6.71 5.24
CA LYS A 36 -2.33 -6.54 5.34
C LYS A 36 -2.72 -5.07 5.53
N GLU A 37 -2.05 -4.33 6.41
CA GLU A 37 -2.32 -2.91 6.65
C GLU A 37 -1.98 -2.07 5.41
N ARG A 38 -0.84 -2.36 4.76
CA ARG A 38 -0.47 -1.71 3.49
C ARG A 38 -1.51 -1.95 2.38
N TRP A 39 -2.02 -3.17 2.28
CA TRP A 39 -3.05 -3.51 1.29
C TRP A 39 -4.37 -2.80 1.57
N GLN A 40 -4.75 -2.66 2.84
CA GLN A 40 -5.95 -1.90 3.22
C GLN A 40 -5.83 -0.41 2.96
N GLU A 41 -4.66 0.20 3.20
CA GLU A 41 -4.41 1.59 2.82
C GLU A 41 -4.48 1.79 1.30
N LEU A 42 -3.88 0.87 0.53
CA LEU A 42 -3.95 0.89 -0.92
C LEU A 42 -5.40 0.77 -1.40
N ALA A 43 -6.17 -0.19 -0.87
CA ALA A 43 -7.56 -0.40 -1.24
C ALA A 43 -8.43 0.83 -0.99
N LYS A 44 -8.18 1.58 0.10
CA LYS A 44 -8.86 2.86 0.38
C LYS A 44 -8.47 3.99 -0.57
N SER A 45 -7.28 3.93 -1.16
CA SER A 45 -6.79 4.94 -2.10
C SER A 45 -7.29 4.71 -3.53
N LEU A 46 -7.78 3.51 -3.82
CA LEU A 46 -8.38 3.22 -5.11
C LEU A 46 -9.79 3.82 -5.15
N PRO A 47 -10.19 4.43 -6.28
CA PRO A 47 -11.57 4.84 -6.46
C PRO A 47 -12.47 3.62 -6.31
N ASP A 48 -13.65 3.79 -5.71
CA ASP A 48 -14.69 2.77 -5.79
C ASP A 48 -14.88 2.45 -7.27
N SER A 49 -14.51 1.24 -7.66
CA SER A 49 -14.81 0.78 -9.00
C SER A 49 -16.32 0.77 -9.08
N GLU A 50 -16.91 1.70 -9.84
CA GLU A 50 -18.26 1.51 -10.34
C GLU A 50 -18.34 0.07 -10.84
N ALA A 51 -19.38 -0.65 -10.45
CA ALA A 51 -19.51 -2.07 -10.76
C ALA A 51 -19.54 -2.21 -12.28
N ILE A 52 -18.38 -2.48 -12.88
CA ILE A 52 -18.24 -2.71 -14.31
C ILE A 52 -19.18 -3.86 -14.65
N THR A 53 -20.18 -3.57 -15.47
CA THR A 53 -21.17 -4.57 -15.84
C THR A 53 -20.62 -5.46 -16.95
N GLU A 54 -21.24 -6.63 -17.14
CA GLU A 54 -20.88 -7.51 -18.26
C GLU A 54 -21.08 -6.81 -19.61
N GLU A 55 -22.04 -5.88 -19.70
CA GLU A 55 -22.30 -5.08 -20.89
C GLU A 55 -21.14 -4.13 -21.21
N ASP A 56 -20.60 -3.43 -20.21
CA ASP A 56 -19.44 -2.54 -20.37
C ASP A 56 -18.20 -3.29 -20.89
N VAL A 57 -17.97 -4.50 -20.37
CA VAL A 57 -16.86 -5.36 -20.81
C VAL A 57 -17.07 -5.82 -22.25
N MET A 58 -18.30 -6.23 -22.61
CA MET A 58 -18.61 -6.70 -23.96
C MET A 58 -18.55 -5.58 -25.00
N ASP A 59 -18.88 -4.36 -24.63
CA ASP A 59 -18.74 -3.17 -25.48
C ASP A 59 -17.28 -2.84 -25.75
N GLU A 60 -16.41 -2.85 -24.73
CA GLU A 60 -14.97 -2.62 -24.91
C GLU A 60 -14.33 -3.71 -25.76
N VAL A 61 -14.65 -4.98 -25.49
CA VAL A 61 -14.17 -6.12 -26.27
C VAL A 61 -14.65 -6.04 -27.72
N SER A 62 -15.88 -5.62 -27.96
CA SER A 62 -16.44 -5.46 -29.31
C SER A 62 -15.78 -4.29 -30.07
N ALA A 63 -15.48 -3.19 -29.38
CA ALA A 63 -14.77 -2.05 -29.94
C ALA A 63 -13.34 -2.42 -30.37
N VAL A 64 -12.62 -3.22 -29.58
CA VAL A 64 -11.26 -3.69 -29.91
C VAL A 64 -11.26 -4.77 -31.00
N ARG A 65 -12.27 -5.65 -31.01
CA ARG A 65 -12.35 -6.78 -31.95
C ARG A 65 -13.01 -6.45 -33.29
N ASN A 66 -13.56 -5.25 -33.47
CA ASN A 66 -14.14 -4.84 -34.75
C ASN A 66 -13.13 -4.00 -35.57
N PRO A 67 -12.36 -4.62 -36.50
CA PRO A 67 -11.40 -3.91 -37.34
C PRO A 67 -12.04 -2.89 -38.31
N ALA A 68 -13.37 -2.78 -38.39
CA ALA A 68 -14.06 -1.91 -39.33
C ALA A 68 -14.15 -0.43 -38.89
N LEU A 69 -13.87 -0.09 -37.63
CA LEU A 69 -13.96 1.29 -37.13
C LEU A 69 -12.63 2.05 -37.11
N SER A 70 -11.49 1.39 -37.38
CA SER A 70 -10.20 2.08 -37.52
C SER A 70 -10.01 2.79 -38.87
N VAL A 71 -10.98 2.71 -39.80
CA VAL A 71 -10.82 3.22 -41.17
C VAL A 71 -11.44 4.61 -41.39
N PHE A 72 -12.14 5.20 -40.41
CA PHE A 72 -12.86 6.47 -40.63
C PHE A 72 -12.25 7.72 -39.98
N LEU A 73 -10.99 7.65 -39.53
CA LEU A 73 -10.29 8.78 -38.91
C LEU A 73 -8.84 8.89 -39.43
N VAL A 74 -8.70 9.05 -40.75
CA VAL A 74 -7.53 9.66 -41.42
C VAL A 74 -8.02 10.52 -42.57
#